data_AF-A0AAV9TKH1-F1
#
_entry.id   AF-A0AAV9TKH1-F1
#
_cell.length_a   1.000
_cell.length_b   1.000
_cell.length_c   1.000
_cell.angle_alpha   90.00
_cell.angle_beta   90.00
_cell.angle_gamma   90.00
#
_symmetry.space_group_name_H-M   'P 1'
#
loop_
_entity.id
_entity.type
_entity.pdbx_description
1 polymer ?
#
loop_
_entity_poly.entity_id
_entity_poly.type
_entity_poly.pdbx_seq_one_letter_code
_entity_poly.pdbx_strand_id
1 'polypeptide(L)'
;MALGASVTFGTGSTTGDSYRKDLQDLLASKGITATYVGTRANGNFPDNAVEATGDAGTNNCNKGGEVPDAGTNVTAMVNKIYENSPGSTVILASILANKVQEQDACREKINQQYAVLTTQFQESGAKFALVDMRGSDAPTVNDLADTRHPNDEGYMKMARVWMKGIDEVISKGFITAGS
;
A
#
# COMPACT_ATOMS: atom_id res chain seq x y z
N MET A 1 -0.81 9.07 -6.19
CA MET A 1 -2.12 8.40 -6.13
C MET A 1 -2.02 7.23 -5.15
N ALA A 2 -2.98 7.09 -4.24
CA ALA A 2 -3.08 5.92 -3.36
C ALA A 2 -4.19 5.02 -3.90
N LEU A 3 -3.81 3.86 -4.45
CA LEU A 3 -4.71 2.87 -5.03
C LEU A 3 -4.89 1.69 -4.06
N GLY A 4 -6.11 1.24 -3.87
CA GLY A 4 -6.35 0.03 -3.10
C GLY A 4 -7.79 -0.20 -2.70
N ALA A 5 -7.96 -0.65 -1.47
CA ALA A 5 -9.21 -1.15 -0.94
C ALA A 5 -9.52 -0.50 0.42
N SER A 6 -10.26 -1.16 1.30
CA SER A 6 -10.77 -0.64 2.57
C SER A 6 -9.67 -0.08 3.47
N VAL A 7 -8.50 -0.72 3.49
CA VAL A 7 -7.33 -0.24 4.25
C VAL A 7 -6.84 1.10 3.70
N THR A 8 -6.64 1.22 2.39
CA THR A 8 -6.25 2.48 1.74
C THR A 8 -7.33 3.56 1.88
N PHE A 9 -8.60 3.14 1.86
CA PHE A 9 -9.73 4.03 2.07
C PHE A 9 -9.76 4.60 3.49
N GLY A 10 -9.41 3.78 4.49
CA GLY A 10 -9.30 4.19 5.91
C GLY A 10 -10.23 3.45 6.86
N THR A 11 -10.83 2.32 6.45
CA THR A 11 -11.67 1.49 7.32
C THR A 11 -10.88 1.03 8.55
N GLY A 12 -11.46 1.15 9.75
CA GLY A 12 -10.81 0.82 11.02
C GLY A 12 -10.09 2.00 11.70
N SER A 13 -9.82 3.08 10.96
CA SER A 13 -9.35 4.33 11.56
C SER A 13 -10.52 5.12 12.16
N THR A 14 -10.30 5.77 13.29
CA THR A 14 -11.33 6.61 13.94
C THR A 14 -11.63 7.89 13.16
N THR A 15 -10.66 8.40 12.39
CA THR A 15 -10.80 9.60 11.55
C THR A 15 -11.07 9.28 10.08
N GLY A 16 -10.84 8.02 9.67
CA GLY A 16 -10.90 7.59 8.27
C GLY A 16 -9.66 8.00 7.45
N ASP A 17 -8.61 8.51 8.10
CA ASP A 17 -7.43 9.07 7.43
C ASP A 17 -6.57 8.00 6.74
N SER A 18 -6.74 6.73 7.11
CA SER A 18 -5.82 5.66 6.70
C SER A 18 -4.37 6.00 7.13
N TYR A 19 -3.38 5.40 6.47
CA TYR A 19 -1.98 5.80 6.59
C TYR A 19 -1.68 7.14 5.91
N ARG A 20 -2.65 7.71 5.16
CA ARG A 20 -2.40 8.79 4.20
C ARG A 20 -2.09 10.11 4.89
N LYS A 21 -2.83 10.47 5.94
CA LYS A 21 -2.55 11.71 6.69
C LYS A 21 -1.17 11.67 7.34
N ASP A 22 -0.85 10.59 8.05
CA ASP A 22 0.45 10.43 8.69
C ASP A 22 1.61 10.39 7.70
N LEU A 23 1.40 9.74 6.55
CA LEU A 23 2.41 9.73 5.49
C LEU A 23 2.62 11.13 4.91
N GLN A 24 1.56 11.92 4.71
CA GLN A 24 1.68 13.31 4.30
C GLN A 24 2.44 14.15 5.32
N ASP A 25 2.20 13.97 6.62
CA ASP A 25 2.94 14.68 7.66
C ASP A 25 4.42 14.28 7.68
N LEU A 26 4.74 13.00 7.48
CA LEU A 26 6.12 12.51 7.37
C LEU A 26 6.82 13.12 6.13
N LEU A 27 6.14 13.20 5.00
CA LEU A 27 6.67 13.85 3.80
C LEU A 27 6.92 15.34 4.04
N ALA A 28 5.94 16.05 4.60
CA ALA A 28 6.07 17.47 4.93
C ALA A 28 7.22 17.73 5.93
N SER A 29 7.42 16.85 6.91
CA SER A 29 8.53 16.95 7.87
C SER A 29 9.92 16.85 7.21
N LYS A 30 10.00 16.25 6.01
CA LYS A 30 11.20 16.17 5.18
C LYS A 30 11.28 17.26 4.11
N GLY A 31 10.35 18.22 4.13
CA GLY A 31 10.24 19.26 3.11
C GLY A 31 9.70 18.77 1.76
N ILE A 32 9.13 17.56 1.71
CA ILE A 32 8.55 17.00 0.49
C ILE A 32 7.08 17.41 0.41
N THR A 33 6.73 18.15 -0.64
CA THR A 33 5.32 18.45 -0.94
C THR A 33 4.75 17.33 -1.80
N ALA A 34 3.65 16.74 -1.35
CA ALA A 34 2.91 15.73 -2.09
C ALA A 34 1.41 16.05 -2.06
N THR A 35 0.74 15.73 -3.16
CA THR A 35 -0.71 15.88 -3.31
C THR A 35 -1.31 14.53 -3.64
N TYR A 36 -2.31 14.10 -2.87
CA TYR A 36 -3.08 12.91 -3.18
C TYR A 36 -3.98 13.16 -4.39
N VAL A 37 -4.07 12.15 -5.24
CA VAL A 37 -4.90 12.13 -6.44
C VAL A 37 -5.74 10.87 -6.39
N GLY A 38 -7.03 10.98 -6.71
CA GLY A 38 -8.00 9.90 -6.75
C GLY A 38 -9.38 10.45 -7.07
N THR A 39 -10.30 9.57 -7.50
CA THR A 39 -11.68 9.94 -7.85
C THR A 39 -12.62 9.99 -6.63
N ARG A 40 -12.17 9.49 -5.48
CA ARG A 40 -12.92 9.47 -4.22
C ARG A 40 -12.15 10.28 -3.15
N ALA A 41 -12.81 10.54 -2.03
CA ALA A 41 -12.22 11.19 -0.87
C ALA A 41 -12.70 10.51 0.42
N ASN A 42 -11.82 10.39 1.42
CA ASN A 42 -12.15 9.92 2.76
C ASN A 42 -11.07 10.33 3.77
N GLY A 43 -11.47 10.62 5.00
CA GLY A 43 -10.59 11.12 6.06
C GLY A 43 -10.81 12.58 6.41
N ASN A 44 -10.38 12.98 7.60
CA ASN A 44 -10.49 14.31 8.17
C ASN A 44 -9.20 15.12 7.99
N PHE A 45 -8.78 15.29 6.73
CA PHE A 45 -7.67 16.17 6.36
C PHE A 45 -7.89 16.78 4.97
N PRO A 46 -7.29 17.96 4.65
CA PRO A 46 -7.60 18.66 3.41
C PRO A 46 -7.26 17.90 2.12
N ASP A 47 -6.16 17.14 2.11
CA ASP A 47 -5.68 16.40 0.93
C ASP A 47 -6.13 14.94 0.94
N ASN A 48 -7.41 14.70 1.19
CA ASN A 48 -7.95 13.37 1.48
C ASN A 48 -8.39 12.55 0.26
N ALA A 49 -7.90 12.90 -0.94
CA ALA A 49 -8.20 12.15 -2.17
C ALA A 49 -7.65 10.72 -2.11
N VAL A 50 -8.37 9.78 -2.73
CA VAL A 50 -8.04 8.35 -2.72
C VAL A 50 -8.69 7.61 -3.90
N GLU A 51 -7.99 6.61 -4.43
CA GLU A 51 -8.53 5.67 -5.41
C GLU A 51 -8.76 4.31 -4.73
N ALA A 52 -9.73 4.25 -3.84
CA ALA A 52 -10.05 3.04 -3.07
C ALA A 52 -11.50 3.08 -2.58
N THR A 53 -12.05 1.91 -2.24
CA THR A 53 -13.40 1.80 -1.64
C THR A 53 -13.40 1.12 -0.29
N GLY A 54 -14.28 1.56 0.61
CA GLY A 54 -14.42 1.04 1.97
C GLY A 54 -15.00 -0.37 2.04
N ASP A 55 -15.77 -0.75 1.01
CA ASP A 55 -16.46 -2.05 0.91
C ASP A 55 -15.70 -3.09 0.07
N ALA A 56 -14.56 -2.71 -0.53
CA ALA A 56 -13.67 -3.64 -1.23
C ALA A 56 -12.41 -3.91 -0.40
N GLY A 57 -11.85 -5.12 -0.43
CA GLY A 57 -10.57 -5.44 0.23
C GLY A 57 -10.41 -6.92 0.55
N THR A 58 -9.27 -7.49 0.14
CA THR A 58 -8.85 -8.92 0.24
C THR A 58 -9.98 -9.94 0.22
N ASN A 59 -11.02 -9.68 -0.57
CA ASN A 59 -12.21 -10.52 -0.63
C ASN A 59 -11.87 -11.93 -1.09
N ASN A 60 -10.83 -12.05 -1.91
CA ASN A 60 -10.29 -13.32 -2.37
C ASN A 60 -9.83 -14.22 -1.21
N CYS A 61 -9.22 -13.66 -0.15
CA CYS A 61 -8.77 -14.44 1.01
C CYS A 61 -9.79 -14.52 2.15
N ASN A 62 -10.96 -13.88 2.07
CA ASN A 62 -11.94 -13.89 3.17
C ASN A 62 -12.49 -15.30 3.46
N LYS A 63 -12.46 -16.21 2.48
CA LYS A 63 -12.84 -17.62 2.65
C LYS A 63 -11.62 -18.53 2.94
N GLY A 64 -10.42 -17.97 3.10
CA GLY A 64 -9.17 -18.72 3.08
C GLY A 64 -8.82 -19.24 1.69
N GLY A 65 -7.95 -20.25 1.61
CA GLY A 65 -7.57 -20.91 0.36
C GLY A 65 -6.39 -20.24 -0.35
N GLU A 66 -6.48 -20.15 -1.68
CA GLU A 66 -5.42 -19.62 -2.54
C GLU A 66 -5.97 -18.67 -3.59
N VAL A 67 -5.13 -17.74 -4.02
CA VAL A 67 -5.41 -16.80 -5.10
C VAL A 67 -4.23 -16.88 -6.09
N PRO A 68 -4.19 -17.92 -6.94
CA PRO A 68 -2.99 -18.26 -7.71
C PRO A 68 -2.65 -17.24 -8.79
N ASP A 69 -3.59 -16.37 -9.17
CA ASP A 69 -3.46 -15.36 -10.22
C ASP A 69 -3.23 -13.94 -9.66
N ALA A 70 -3.09 -13.78 -8.34
CA ALA A 70 -2.92 -12.47 -7.70
C ALA A 70 -1.71 -11.70 -8.26
N GLY A 71 -0.57 -12.36 -8.42
CA GLY A 71 0.63 -11.77 -9.00
C GLY A 71 0.43 -11.36 -10.45
N THR A 72 -0.17 -12.23 -11.27
CA THR A 72 -0.47 -11.95 -12.70
C THR A 72 -1.38 -10.74 -12.85
N ASN A 73 -2.43 -10.65 -12.04
CA ASN A 73 -3.37 -9.52 -12.06
C ASN A 73 -2.71 -8.21 -11.64
N VAL A 74 -1.85 -8.23 -10.61
CA VAL A 74 -1.08 -7.04 -10.19
C VAL A 74 -0.06 -6.63 -11.25
N THR A 75 0.66 -7.58 -11.85
CA THR A 75 1.60 -7.30 -12.95
C THR A 75 0.90 -6.62 -14.12
N ALA A 76 -0.27 -7.13 -14.54
CA ALA A 76 -1.06 -6.51 -15.61
C ALA A 76 -1.50 -5.08 -15.26
N MET A 77 -1.93 -4.86 -14.00
CA MET A 77 -2.29 -3.52 -13.52
C MET A 77 -1.10 -2.56 -13.55
N VAL A 78 0.07 -2.97 -13.06
CA VAL A 78 1.29 -2.16 -13.04
C VAL A 78 1.76 -1.82 -14.45
N ASN A 79 1.75 -2.80 -15.36
CA ASN A 79 2.06 -2.56 -16.77
C ASN A 79 1.13 -1.50 -17.38
N LYS A 80 -0.18 -1.58 -17.09
CA LYS A 80 -1.16 -0.61 -17.57
C LYS A 80 -0.93 0.79 -16.99
N ILE A 81 -0.41 0.90 -15.76
CA ILE A 81 0.01 2.19 -15.18
C ILE A 81 1.18 2.76 -15.98
N TYR A 82 2.20 1.96 -16.30
CA TYR A 82 3.36 2.41 -17.07
C TYR A 82 3.01 2.76 -18.52
N GLU A 83 2.07 2.05 -19.14
CA GLU A 83 1.55 2.37 -20.48
C GLU A 83 0.84 3.72 -20.51
N ASN A 84 -0.03 4.00 -19.53
CA ASN A 84 -0.84 5.23 -19.50
C ASN A 84 -0.13 6.43 -18.88
N SER A 85 0.88 6.19 -18.03
CA SER A 85 1.68 7.22 -17.38
C SER A 85 3.17 6.85 -17.42
N PRO A 86 3.82 6.95 -18.59
CA PRO A 86 5.25 6.69 -18.72
C PRO A 86 6.08 7.50 -17.72
N GLY A 87 7.09 6.87 -17.13
CA GLY A 87 7.99 7.51 -16.16
C GLY A 87 7.47 7.59 -14.72
N SER A 88 6.22 7.14 -14.47
CA SER A 88 5.69 6.97 -13.11
C SER A 88 6.55 5.99 -12.28
N THR A 89 6.53 6.16 -10.96
CA THR A 89 7.10 5.21 -10.01
C THR A 89 5.98 4.49 -9.28
N VAL A 90 6.09 3.18 -9.17
CA VAL A 90 5.11 2.34 -8.46
C VAL A 90 5.79 1.77 -7.21
N ILE A 91 5.15 1.96 -6.06
CA ILE A 91 5.53 1.29 -4.82
C ILE A 91 4.37 0.37 -4.45
N LEU A 92 4.62 -0.94 -4.45
CA LEU A 92 3.66 -1.95 -4.01
C LEU A 92 3.85 -2.22 -2.52
N ALA A 93 2.78 -2.49 -1.78
CA ALA A 93 2.87 -2.98 -0.41
C ALA A 93 2.53 -4.48 -0.36
N SER A 94 3.25 -5.24 0.46
CA SER A 94 2.80 -6.58 0.85
C SER A 94 1.47 -6.49 1.63
N ILE A 95 0.70 -7.57 1.65
CA ILE A 95 -0.58 -7.64 2.36
C ILE A 95 -0.33 -7.87 3.85
N LEU A 96 -1.00 -7.05 4.68
CA LEU A 96 -0.98 -7.08 6.14
C LEU A 96 -1.41 -8.43 6.74
N ALA A 97 -0.99 -8.67 7.98
CA ALA A 97 -1.44 -9.80 8.80
C ALA A 97 -2.96 -9.84 9.01
N ASN A 98 -3.50 -11.04 9.22
CA ASN A 98 -4.89 -11.29 9.62
C ASN A 98 -4.94 -12.02 10.97
N LYS A 99 -5.96 -11.76 11.79
CA LYS A 99 -6.23 -12.55 13.00
C LYS A 99 -6.76 -13.96 12.71
N VAL A 100 -7.34 -14.19 11.54
CA VAL A 100 -7.88 -15.48 11.08
C VAL A 100 -6.81 -16.23 10.30
N GLN A 101 -6.36 -17.37 10.83
CA GLN A 101 -5.20 -18.11 10.34
C GLN A 101 -5.31 -18.54 8.87
N GLU A 102 -6.47 -19.05 8.44
CA GLU A 102 -6.68 -19.50 7.06
C GLU A 102 -6.65 -18.33 6.06
N GLN A 103 -7.13 -17.16 6.49
CA GLN A 103 -7.08 -15.94 5.69
C GLN A 103 -5.65 -15.39 5.64
N ASP A 104 -4.90 -15.48 6.74
CA ASP A 104 -3.51 -15.04 6.80
C ASP A 104 -2.61 -15.92 5.92
N ALA A 105 -2.77 -17.24 5.97
CA ALA A 105 -2.05 -18.18 5.12
C ALA A 105 -2.29 -17.91 3.62
N CYS A 106 -3.51 -17.53 3.24
CA CYS A 106 -3.82 -17.09 1.88
C CYS A 106 -3.06 -15.82 1.49
N ARG A 107 -2.97 -14.84 2.41
CA ARG A 107 -2.24 -13.57 2.18
C ARG A 107 -0.74 -13.77 2.05
N GLU A 108 -0.16 -14.68 2.84
CA GLU A 108 1.25 -15.04 2.73
C GLU A 108 1.59 -15.62 1.35
N LYS A 109 0.72 -16.48 0.80
CA LYS A 109 0.88 -17.00 -0.57
C LYS A 109 0.79 -15.90 -1.63
N ILE A 110 -0.07 -14.90 -1.44
CA ILE A 110 -0.11 -13.74 -2.35
C ILE A 110 1.18 -12.92 -2.21
N ASN A 111 1.69 -12.71 -1.00
CA ASN A 111 2.94 -11.98 -0.78
C ASN A 111 4.15 -12.66 -1.41
N GLN A 112 4.17 -14.00 -1.47
CA GLN A 112 5.18 -14.75 -2.23
C GLN A 112 5.12 -14.41 -3.73
N GLN A 113 3.91 -14.29 -4.31
CA GLN A 113 3.76 -13.86 -5.70
C GLN A 113 4.20 -12.39 -5.90
N TYR A 114 3.96 -11.52 -4.92
CA TYR A 114 4.42 -10.13 -4.98
C TYR A 114 5.95 -10.02 -4.91
N ALA A 115 6.62 -10.88 -4.16
CA ALA A 115 8.08 -10.96 -4.17
C ALA A 115 8.61 -11.34 -5.56
N VAL A 116 7.99 -12.33 -6.22
CA VAL A 116 8.38 -12.76 -7.58
C VAL A 116 8.22 -11.64 -8.61
N LEU A 117 7.06 -10.98 -8.67
CA LEU A 117 6.86 -9.88 -9.64
C LEU A 117 7.75 -8.66 -9.31
N THR A 118 8.08 -8.44 -8.04
CA THR A 118 9.00 -7.36 -7.64
C THR A 118 10.37 -7.58 -8.26
N THR A 119 10.91 -8.80 -8.16
CA THR A 119 12.17 -9.17 -8.82
C THR A 119 12.10 -8.92 -10.32
N GLN A 120 11.02 -9.36 -10.98
CA GLN A 120 10.84 -9.18 -12.43
C GLN A 120 10.83 -7.70 -12.84
N PHE A 121 10.08 -6.84 -12.13
CA PHE A 121 10.04 -5.42 -12.43
C PHE A 121 11.40 -4.75 -12.18
N GLN A 122 12.08 -5.09 -11.08
CA GLN A 122 13.39 -4.53 -10.77
C GLN A 122 14.46 -4.96 -11.78
N GLU A 123 14.48 -6.23 -12.20
CA GLU A 123 15.38 -6.74 -13.24
C GLU A 123 15.13 -6.11 -14.62
N SER A 124 13.88 -5.74 -14.92
CA SER A 124 13.54 -5.01 -16.14
C SER A 124 13.98 -3.53 -16.14
N GLY A 125 14.47 -3.02 -15.00
CA GLY A 125 14.81 -1.60 -14.83
C GLY A 125 13.58 -0.69 -14.61
N ALA A 126 12.41 -1.25 -14.33
CA ALA A 126 11.22 -0.47 -14.03
C ALA A 126 11.42 0.34 -12.73
N LYS A 127 10.79 1.52 -12.67
CA LYS A 127 10.71 2.34 -11.46
C LYS A 127 9.73 1.73 -10.47
N PHE A 128 10.16 0.64 -9.83
CA PHE A 128 9.32 -0.21 -8.98
C PHE A 128 10.00 -0.50 -7.64
N ALA A 129 9.24 -0.44 -6.56
CA ALA A 129 9.66 -0.87 -5.23
C ALA A 129 8.56 -1.66 -4.52
N LEU A 130 8.95 -2.47 -3.55
CA LEU A 130 8.04 -3.19 -2.66
C LEU A 130 8.32 -2.76 -1.22
N VAL A 131 7.28 -2.43 -0.46
CA VAL A 131 7.37 -2.22 0.99
C VAL A 131 6.75 -3.38 1.73
N ASP A 132 7.44 -3.86 2.78
CA ASP A 132 6.97 -5.00 3.56
C ASP A 132 6.10 -4.58 4.74
N MET A 133 4.79 -4.77 4.60
CA MET A 133 3.76 -4.57 5.62
C MET A 133 3.66 -5.72 6.64
N ARG A 134 4.64 -6.62 6.69
CA ARG A 134 4.78 -7.66 7.73
C ARG A 134 6.15 -7.63 8.42
N GLY A 135 6.99 -6.65 8.07
CA GLY A 135 8.31 -6.46 8.69
C GLY A 135 8.22 -5.95 10.13
N SER A 136 9.37 -5.81 10.78
CA SER A 136 9.47 -5.42 12.21
C SER A 136 8.85 -4.06 12.56
N ASP A 137 8.79 -3.14 11.60
CA ASP A 137 8.21 -1.80 11.80
C ASP A 137 6.74 -1.71 11.34
N ALA A 138 6.21 -2.79 10.78
CA ALA A 138 4.88 -2.85 10.22
C ALA A 138 3.82 -3.15 11.32
N PRO A 139 2.53 -2.96 11.02
CA PRO A 139 1.46 -3.35 11.92
C PRO A 139 1.47 -4.86 12.19
N THR A 140 1.24 -5.21 13.44
CA THR A 140 1.00 -6.58 13.88
C THR A 140 -0.50 -6.85 14.03
N VAL A 141 -0.88 -8.09 14.36
CA VAL A 141 -2.27 -8.42 14.65
C VAL A 141 -2.86 -7.64 15.85
N ASN A 142 -2.01 -7.12 16.75
CA ASN A 142 -2.43 -6.28 17.87
C ASN A 142 -2.80 -4.86 17.44
N ASP A 143 -2.33 -4.45 16.26
CA ASP A 143 -2.58 -3.12 15.69
C ASP A 143 -3.81 -3.12 14.77
N LEU A 144 -4.69 -4.12 14.89
CA LEU A 144 -5.91 -4.27 14.09
C LEU A 144 -7.16 -3.94 14.91
N ALA A 145 -8.00 -3.03 14.40
CA ALA A 145 -9.30 -2.67 14.95
C ALA A 145 -10.31 -3.82 14.86
N ASP A 146 -10.19 -4.67 13.84
CA ASP A 146 -10.95 -5.91 13.70
C ASP A 146 -10.01 -7.08 13.35
N THR A 147 -10.43 -8.00 12.48
CA THR A 147 -9.59 -9.12 12.03
C THR A 147 -8.60 -8.75 10.91
N ARG A 148 -8.77 -7.62 10.23
CA ARG A 148 -8.01 -7.27 9.02
C ARG A 148 -7.65 -5.78 8.86
N HIS A 149 -8.42 -4.88 9.46
CA HIS A 149 -8.24 -3.45 9.31
C HIS A 149 -7.37 -2.91 10.43
N PRO A 150 -6.31 -2.14 10.12
CA PRO A 150 -5.53 -1.44 11.12
C PRO A 150 -6.40 -0.51 11.97
N ASN A 151 -6.04 -0.36 13.25
CA ASN A 151 -6.46 0.78 14.07
C ASN A 151 -5.56 1.99 13.78
N ASP A 152 -5.76 3.10 14.49
CA ASP A 152 -4.98 4.33 14.26
C ASP A 152 -3.47 4.12 14.47
N GLU A 153 -3.05 3.34 15.48
CA GLU A 153 -1.62 3.01 15.70
C GLU A 153 -1.05 2.14 14.57
N GLY A 154 -1.85 1.20 14.05
CA GLY A 154 -1.50 0.40 12.89
C GLY A 154 -1.33 1.25 11.64
N TYR A 155 -2.24 2.19 11.38
CA TYR A 155 -2.09 3.11 10.25
C TYR A 155 -0.83 4.00 10.36
N MET A 156 -0.49 4.46 11.57
CA MET A 156 0.76 5.18 11.82
C MET A 156 2.00 4.33 11.49
N LYS A 157 2.00 3.04 11.85
CA LYS A 157 3.08 2.11 11.48
C LYS A 157 3.16 1.90 9.97
N MET A 158 2.02 1.73 9.29
CA MET A 158 1.98 1.64 7.83
C MET A 158 2.57 2.88 7.17
N ALA A 159 2.25 4.09 7.68
CA ALA A 159 2.78 5.33 7.14
C ALA A 159 4.32 5.36 7.20
N ARG A 160 4.92 4.88 8.30
CA ARG A 160 6.39 4.77 8.41
C ARG A 160 6.97 3.78 7.40
N VAL A 161 6.31 2.63 7.18
CA VAL A 161 6.72 1.65 6.18
C VAL A 161 6.65 2.24 4.77
N TRP A 162 5.57 2.96 4.43
CA TRP A 162 5.48 3.68 3.17
C TRP A 162 6.57 4.74 3.00
N MET A 163 6.86 5.51 4.04
CA MET A 163 7.92 6.53 4.02
C MET A 163 9.29 5.91 3.72
N LYS A 164 9.58 4.72 4.26
CA LYS A 164 10.83 3.97 3.91
C LYS A 164 10.89 3.63 2.43
N GLY A 165 9.79 3.17 1.84
CA GLY A 165 9.72 2.91 0.39
C GLY A 165 9.89 4.19 -0.43
N ILE A 166 9.33 5.31 0.01
CA ILE A 166 9.51 6.61 -0.64
C ILE A 166 10.97 7.05 -0.58
N ASP A 167 11.61 6.96 0.60
CA ASP A 167 13.04 7.24 0.76
C ASP A 167 13.89 6.36 -0.17
N GLU A 168 13.56 5.08 -0.31
CA GLU A 168 14.24 4.15 -1.22
C GLU A 168 14.14 4.62 -2.68
N VAL A 169 12.93 4.93 -3.17
CA VAL A 169 12.77 5.33 -4.58
C VAL A 169 13.35 6.71 -4.87
N ILE A 170 13.40 7.61 -3.89
CA ILE A 170 14.14 8.88 -3.98
C ILE A 170 15.64 8.59 -4.10
N SER A 171 16.18 7.70 -3.26
CA SER A 171 17.61 7.34 -3.30
C SER A 171 18.02 6.70 -4.62
N LYS A 172 17.10 5.99 -5.28
CA LYS A 172 17.27 5.39 -6.62
C LYS A 172 17.07 6.39 -7.76
N GLY A 173 16.68 7.63 -7.48
CA GLY A 173 16.37 8.64 -8.50
C GLY A 173 15.11 8.34 -9.31
N PHE A 174 14.22 7.47 -8.82
CA PHE A 174 12.99 7.11 -9.52
C PHE A 174 11.97 8.26 -9.49
N ILE A 175 11.98 9.03 -8.39
CA ILE A 175 11.23 10.28 -8.24
C ILE A 175 12.23 11.40 -7.98
N THR A 176 12.13 12.47 -8.76
CA THR A 176 12.83 13.73 -8.48
C THR A 176 11.89 14.61 -7.66
N ALA A 177 12.33 15.09 -6.50
CA ALA A 177 11.60 16.15 -5.81
C ALA A 177 11.45 17.34 -6.77
N GLY A 178 10.23 17.87 -6.90
CA GLY A 178 10.00 19.08 -7.68
C GLY A 178 10.91 20.18 -7.15
N SER A 179 11.73 20.76 -8.04
CA SER A 179 12.53 21.96 -7.79
C SER A 179 11.65 23.16 -7.47
#